data_AF-A0A351WQY2-F1
#
_entry.id   AF-A0A351WQY2-F1
#
_cell.length_a   1.000
_cell.length_b   1.000
_cell.length_c   1.000
_cell.angle_alpha   90.00
_cell.angle_beta   90.00
_cell.angle_gamma   90.00
#
_symmetry.space_group_name_H-M   'P 1'
#
loop_
_entity.id
_entity.type
_entity.pdbx_description
1 polymer ?
#
loop_
_entity_poly.entity_id
_entity_poly.type
_entity_poly.pdbx_seq_one_letter_code
_entity_poly.pdbx_strand_id
1 'polypeptide(L)'
;MATTMDVEQLLGEISEGFPAGDDLRYTAFYEEIMEARRSEDAIALGDWQHDVKKSDWEKVITLSVAALTEKSKDLQIAVWLTEALTIVRGFEGLELGLRVTAGLVERFWDSLYPLSEEGDLEYRAAPFEFLNEKVAVQVRQVPLTEKTATRGYSWLKWQESREVGFEADTRNSYGDVDEDRRSRREERLTEGALTAEEFDAAAARSEGEFGQALLGTVGRCRDGVRVLAAAVGEKFGGEAPSLAELGVAVEACHGLVEKLYRRVPDQLGQLDPLDPVAPLDPLAQSGQSDPSEPSDPSDPSDPSDPSAAPIWSEALAMAEAGQLQEALAMLLRSCNSSESTRDRNRIRLLIARLCLKVGRMDLARPILEELHGMIEELHLERWESPLWIAEVLDAYYQCLQAGDLPQDDLTLSRSLFRRICSLDVTKAMPYRN
;
A
#
# COMPACT_ATOMS: atom_id res chain seq x y z
N MET A 1 5.97 -3.93 26.50
CA MET A 1 5.14 -2.92 27.19
C MET A 1 4.97 -1.77 26.21
N ALA A 2 3.74 -1.49 25.77
CA ALA A 2 3.50 -0.35 24.89
C ALA A 2 3.65 0.93 25.72
N THR A 3 4.75 1.65 25.55
CA THR A 3 4.91 2.98 26.11
C THR A 3 3.81 3.86 25.52
N THR A 4 2.83 4.25 26.33
CA THR A 4 1.80 5.21 25.92
C THR A 4 2.50 6.48 25.48
N MET A 5 2.43 6.81 24.20
CA MET A 5 3.03 8.01 23.65
C MET A 5 2.19 9.22 24.07
N ASP A 6 2.80 10.18 24.76
CA ASP A 6 2.12 11.38 25.22
C ASP A 6 2.13 12.45 24.11
N VAL A 7 0.94 12.85 23.67
CA VAL A 7 0.73 13.89 22.65
C VAL A 7 1.28 15.23 23.13
N GLU A 8 1.15 15.56 24.42
CA GLU A 8 1.63 16.84 24.93
C GLU A 8 3.16 16.91 24.95
N GLN A 9 3.84 15.78 25.16
CA GLN A 9 5.29 15.72 25.05
C GLN A 9 5.76 15.98 23.60
N LEU A 10 5.05 15.46 22.61
CA LEU A 10 5.33 15.70 21.19
C LEU A 10 5.02 17.15 20.76
N LEU A 11 4.14 17.83 21.47
CA LEU A 11 3.72 19.21 21.20
C LEU A 11 4.36 20.25 22.14
N GLY A 12 5.28 19.86 23.03
CA GLY A 12 6.04 20.78 23.88
C GLY A 12 7.12 21.51 23.10
N GLU A 13 7.41 22.77 23.40
CA GLU A 13 8.46 23.54 22.72
C GLU A 13 9.84 22.86 22.82
N ILE A 14 10.66 22.96 21.77
CA ILE A 14 12.03 22.38 21.77
C ILE A 14 12.95 23.18 22.70
N SER A 15 12.90 24.51 22.63
CA SER A 15 13.65 25.41 23.52
C SER A 15 13.02 26.80 23.58
N GLU A 16 13.31 27.56 24.65
CA GLU A 16 12.75 28.91 24.89
C GLU A 16 13.06 29.92 23.77
N GLY A 17 14.18 29.77 23.06
CA GLY A 17 14.57 30.65 21.95
C GLY A 17 14.18 30.14 20.56
N PHE A 18 14.04 28.82 20.42
CA PHE A 18 13.67 28.14 19.17
C PHE A 18 12.56 27.13 19.48
N PRO A 19 11.29 27.56 19.62
CA PRO A 19 10.19 26.69 20.03
C PRO A 19 9.96 25.52 19.06
N ALA A 20 10.21 25.74 17.77
CA ALA A 20 10.15 24.73 16.72
C ALA A 20 11.47 23.96 16.50
N GLY A 21 12.56 24.33 17.16
CA GLY A 21 13.87 23.72 16.95
C GLY A 21 14.50 24.06 15.60
N ASP A 22 15.16 23.09 14.96
CA ASP A 22 15.94 23.26 13.72
C ASP A 22 15.29 22.56 12.51
N ASP A 23 15.64 22.98 11.29
CA ASP A 23 15.28 22.27 10.05
C ASP A 23 16.09 20.98 9.93
N LEU A 24 15.41 19.83 9.86
CA LEU A 24 16.07 18.53 9.75
C LEU A 24 16.21 18.02 8.32
N ARG A 25 15.59 18.65 7.31
CA ARG A 25 15.44 18.12 5.95
C ARG A 25 16.75 17.67 5.30
N TYR A 26 17.86 18.33 5.61
CA TYR A 26 19.19 18.05 5.06
C TYR A 26 20.15 17.41 6.06
N THR A 27 19.61 16.81 7.12
CA THR A 27 20.40 16.16 8.17
C THR A 27 20.40 14.65 8.00
N ALA A 28 21.47 13.99 8.44
CA ALA A 28 21.55 12.53 8.49
C ALA A 28 20.42 11.91 9.32
N PHE A 29 19.86 12.65 10.30
CA PHE A 29 18.74 12.18 11.12
C PHE A 29 17.45 12.01 10.28
N TYR A 30 17.17 12.96 9.40
CA TYR A 30 16.02 12.89 8.49
C TYR A 30 16.21 11.81 7.42
N GLU A 31 17.43 11.68 6.90
CA GLU A 31 17.81 10.57 6.01
C GLU A 31 17.61 9.21 6.69
N GLU A 32 17.93 9.07 7.98
CA GLU A 32 17.73 7.83 8.73
C GLU A 32 16.24 7.46 8.84
N ILE A 33 15.35 8.45 9.02
CA ILE A 33 13.90 8.20 9.01
C ILE A 33 13.45 7.76 7.63
N MET A 34 13.88 8.44 6.56
CA MET A 34 13.56 8.04 5.19
C MET A 34 14.05 6.63 4.89
N GLU A 35 15.27 6.32 5.31
CA GLU A 35 15.90 5.03 5.12
C GLU A 35 15.15 3.94 5.90
N ALA A 36 14.71 4.20 7.13
CA ALA A 36 13.88 3.27 7.89
C ALA A 36 12.49 3.06 7.25
N ARG A 37 11.92 4.08 6.61
CA ARG A 37 10.65 3.98 5.85
C ARG A 37 10.82 3.23 4.53
N ARG A 38 12.02 3.22 3.95
CA ARG A 38 12.29 2.58 2.67
C ARG A 38 11.98 1.09 2.77
N SER A 39 10.97 0.67 2.01
CA SER A 39 10.81 -0.72 1.62
C SER A 39 11.43 -0.89 0.23
N GLU A 40 12.26 -1.90 0.09
CA GLU A 40 12.57 -2.47 -1.19
C GLU A 40 11.45 -3.42 -1.57
N ASP A 41 10.91 -3.25 -2.77
CA ASP A 41 10.06 -4.27 -3.35
C ASP A 41 10.92 -5.52 -3.47
N ALA A 42 10.51 -6.63 -2.85
CA ALA A 42 11.16 -7.93 -3.02
C ALA A 42 11.33 -8.29 -4.51
N ILE A 43 10.38 -7.80 -5.32
CA ILE A 43 10.24 -7.89 -6.77
C ILE A 43 11.30 -7.05 -7.53
N ALA A 44 11.96 -6.07 -6.90
CA ALA A 44 12.96 -5.25 -7.57
C ALA A 44 14.39 -5.83 -7.53
N LEU A 45 14.67 -6.84 -6.67
CA LEU A 45 16.05 -7.18 -6.27
C LEU A 45 16.77 -8.30 -7.05
N GLY A 46 16.15 -9.00 -7.99
CA GLY A 46 16.68 -10.25 -8.57
C GLY A 46 16.95 -11.35 -7.52
N ASP A 47 17.38 -12.54 -7.97
CA ASP A 47 17.58 -13.76 -7.13
C ASP A 47 18.77 -13.65 -6.15
N TRP A 48 19.20 -12.43 -5.83
CA TRP A 48 20.24 -12.16 -4.86
C TRP A 48 19.65 -12.32 -3.46
N GLN A 49 20.13 -13.34 -2.72
CA GLN A 49 19.87 -13.53 -1.28
C GLN A 49 20.52 -12.38 -0.49
N HIS A 50 19.95 -11.19 -0.57
CA HIS A 50 20.06 -10.18 0.47
C HIS A 50 18.70 -10.04 1.13
N ASP A 51 18.69 -9.76 2.43
CA ASP A 51 17.47 -9.50 3.16
C ASP A 51 16.75 -8.31 2.50
N VAL A 52 15.64 -8.58 1.81
CA VAL A 52 14.78 -7.55 1.22
C VAL A 52 14.49 -6.54 2.31
N LYS A 53 14.93 -5.30 2.09
CA LYS A 53 14.72 -4.27 3.09
C LYS A 53 13.23 -4.02 3.25
N LYS A 54 12.64 -4.48 4.33
CA LYS A 54 11.31 -4.05 4.74
C LYS A 54 11.44 -2.75 5.51
N SER A 55 10.41 -1.92 5.41
CA SER A 55 10.30 -0.73 6.26
C SER A 55 10.33 -1.16 7.73
N ASP A 56 11.18 -0.52 8.50
CA ASP A 56 11.25 -0.70 9.96
C ASP A 56 10.35 0.36 10.61
N TRP A 57 9.04 0.09 10.64
CA TRP A 57 8.05 1.04 11.14
C TRP A 57 8.24 1.39 12.62
N GLU A 58 8.76 0.47 13.44
CA GLU A 58 9.07 0.75 14.84
C GLU A 58 10.26 1.71 14.97
N LYS A 59 11.28 1.55 14.12
CA LYS A 59 12.37 2.53 14.03
C LYS A 59 11.89 3.89 13.53
N VAL A 60 10.98 3.92 12.55
CA VAL A 60 10.36 5.18 12.09
C VAL A 60 9.63 5.87 13.24
N ILE A 61 8.82 5.14 14.01
CA ILE A 61 8.13 5.70 15.20
C ILE A 61 9.16 6.26 16.18
N THR A 62 10.20 5.47 16.51
CA THR A 62 11.22 5.87 17.49
C THR A 62 11.95 7.13 17.07
N LEU A 63 12.42 7.19 15.82
CA LEU A 63 13.16 8.34 15.30
C LEU A 63 12.26 9.57 15.15
N SER A 64 11.04 9.42 14.62
CA SER A 64 10.11 10.54 14.50
C SER A 64 9.70 11.11 15.84
N VAL A 65 9.49 10.26 16.86
CA VAL A 65 9.23 10.73 18.23
C VAL A 65 10.42 11.53 18.74
N ALA A 66 11.63 10.99 18.65
CA ALA A 66 12.84 11.68 19.10
C ALA A 66 13.06 13.03 18.37
N ALA A 67 12.82 13.09 17.05
CA ALA A 67 12.85 14.34 16.30
C ALA A 67 11.84 15.34 16.87
N LEU A 68 10.57 14.94 16.98
CA LEU A 68 9.49 15.82 17.41
C LEU A 68 9.63 16.27 18.87
N THR A 69 10.21 15.46 19.76
CA THR A 69 10.39 15.85 21.16
C THR A 69 11.66 16.67 21.42
N GLU A 70 12.73 16.45 20.66
CA GLU A 70 14.06 16.96 21.05
C GLU A 70 14.71 17.89 20.02
N LYS A 71 14.27 17.88 18.75
CA LYS A 71 15.02 18.51 17.66
C LYS A 71 14.22 19.48 16.83
N SER A 72 13.02 19.09 16.40
CA SER A 72 12.29 19.85 15.39
C SER A 72 10.78 19.62 15.45
N LYS A 73 10.02 20.69 15.29
CA LYS A 73 8.59 20.63 14.96
C LYS A 73 8.49 20.63 13.45
N ASP A 74 8.43 19.44 12.89
CA ASP A 74 8.45 19.19 11.45
C ASP A 74 7.19 18.43 11.01
N LEU A 75 6.48 19.00 10.06
CA LEU A 75 5.22 18.49 9.56
C LEU A 75 5.40 17.20 8.76
N GLN A 76 6.47 17.08 7.97
CA GLN A 76 6.74 15.88 7.19
C GLN A 76 7.05 14.69 8.11
N ILE A 77 7.84 14.92 9.16
CA ILE A 77 8.14 13.91 10.19
C ILE A 77 6.87 13.51 10.95
N ALA A 78 5.98 14.45 11.28
CA ALA A 78 4.71 14.16 11.94
C ALA A 78 3.77 13.31 11.08
N VAL A 79 3.72 13.57 9.78
CA VAL A 79 2.93 12.78 8.83
C VAL A 79 3.53 11.37 8.66
N TRP A 80 4.86 11.24 8.62
CA TRP A 80 5.53 9.93 8.63
C TRP A 80 5.30 9.15 9.92
N LEU A 81 5.28 9.84 11.06
CA LEU A 81 4.90 9.23 12.34
C LEU A 81 3.47 8.71 12.28
N THR A 82 2.55 9.49 11.69
CA THR A 82 1.14 9.10 11.53
C THR A 82 0.98 7.86 10.66
N GLU A 83 1.71 7.77 9.55
CA GLU A 83 1.75 6.58 8.70
C GLU A 83 2.24 5.36 9.49
N ALA A 84 3.41 5.45 10.12
CA ALA A 84 4.01 4.33 10.83
C ALA A 84 3.13 3.85 11.99
N LEU A 85 2.54 4.78 12.75
CA LEU A 85 1.58 4.47 13.81
C LEU A 85 0.32 3.81 13.26
N THR A 86 -0.20 4.25 12.11
CA THR A 86 -1.37 3.64 11.48
C THR A 86 -1.09 2.19 11.09
N ILE A 87 0.11 1.91 10.57
CA ILE A 87 0.53 0.56 10.17
C ILE A 87 0.72 -0.35 11.38
N VAL A 88 1.41 0.12 12.42
CA VAL A 88 1.78 -0.68 13.60
C VAL A 88 0.61 -0.83 14.57
N ARG A 89 -0.13 0.26 14.83
CA ARG A 89 -1.14 0.37 15.90
C ARG A 89 -2.56 0.60 15.37
N GLY A 90 -2.77 0.59 14.06
CA GLY A 90 -4.10 0.75 13.47
C GLY A 90 -4.73 2.11 13.79
N PHE A 91 -6.03 2.10 14.10
CA PHE A 91 -6.78 3.33 14.34
C PHE A 91 -6.34 4.10 15.58
N GLU A 92 -5.82 3.45 16.62
CA GLU A 92 -5.26 4.16 17.78
C GLU A 92 -4.03 4.97 17.37
N GLY A 93 -3.21 4.41 16.47
CA GLY A 93 -2.06 5.09 15.91
C GLY A 93 -2.45 6.27 15.01
N LEU A 94 -3.48 6.08 14.17
CA LEU A 94 -4.03 7.15 13.35
C LEU A 94 -4.57 8.30 14.21
N GLU A 95 -5.34 7.99 15.26
CA GLU A 95 -5.90 8.99 16.19
C GLU A 95 -4.78 9.85 16.79
N LEU A 96 -3.72 9.20 17.29
CA LEU A 96 -2.58 9.90 17.87
C LEU A 96 -1.87 10.77 16.85
N GLY A 97 -1.58 10.23 15.66
CA GLY A 97 -0.93 10.96 14.57
C GLY A 97 -1.71 12.20 14.16
N LEU A 98 -3.02 12.07 13.93
CA LEU A 98 -3.91 13.20 13.59
C LEU A 98 -3.88 14.29 14.65
N ARG A 99 -3.91 13.92 15.95
CA ARG A 99 -3.84 14.88 17.05
C ARG A 99 -2.50 15.61 17.10
N VAL A 100 -1.39 14.92 16.87
CA VAL A 100 -0.06 15.53 16.81
C VAL A 100 0.03 16.48 15.60
N THR A 101 -0.36 16.03 14.41
CA THR A 101 -0.32 16.85 13.20
C THR A 101 -1.19 18.11 13.34
N ALA A 102 -2.43 17.99 13.83
CA ALA A 102 -3.30 19.15 14.07
C ALA A 102 -2.70 20.09 15.12
N GLY A 103 -2.20 19.54 16.24
CA GLY A 103 -1.57 20.33 17.29
C GLY A 103 -0.31 21.08 16.82
N LEU A 104 0.48 20.50 15.92
CA LEU A 104 1.63 21.20 15.32
C LEU A 104 1.19 22.38 14.46
N VAL A 105 0.17 22.19 13.62
CA VAL A 105 -0.42 23.24 12.78
C VAL A 105 -0.99 24.36 13.65
N GLU A 106 -1.66 24.04 14.75
CA GLU A 106 -2.27 25.05 15.63
C GLU A 106 -1.22 25.82 16.44
N ARG A 107 -0.26 25.12 17.07
CA ARG A 107 0.65 25.70 18.06
C ARG A 107 1.91 26.30 17.46
N PHE A 108 2.40 25.76 16.34
CA PHE A 108 3.72 26.10 15.80
C PHE A 108 3.68 26.72 14.40
N TRP A 109 2.52 27.00 13.82
CA TRP A 109 2.37 27.42 12.41
C TRP A 109 3.45 28.38 11.89
N ASP A 110 3.76 29.44 12.61
CA ASP A 110 4.69 30.48 12.15
C ASP A 110 6.16 30.01 12.12
N SER A 111 6.49 28.97 12.89
CA SER A 111 7.85 28.41 13.04
C SER A 111 7.96 26.94 12.61
N LEU A 112 6.85 26.32 12.20
CA LEU A 112 6.74 24.91 11.81
C LEU A 112 7.56 24.64 10.55
N TYR A 113 8.33 23.55 10.55
CA TYR A 113 9.07 23.10 9.37
C TYR A 113 8.20 22.21 8.46
N PRO A 114 8.35 22.29 7.12
CA PRO A 114 9.18 23.25 6.38
C PRO A 114 8.70 24.70 6.57
N LEU A 115 9.63 25.65 6.65
CA LEU A 115 9.27 27.06 6.78
C LEU A 115 8.56 27.54 5.51
N SER A 116 7.57 28.41 5.67
CA SER A 116 6.94 29.12 4.56
C SER A 116 7.75 30.38 4.24
N GLU A 117 8.31 30.48 3.04
CA GLU A 117 9.03 31.67 2.57
C GLU A 117 8.06 32.60 1.84
N GLU A 118 7.98 33.87 2.25
CA GLU A 118 7.22 34.93 1.56
C GLU A 118 5.74 34.60 1.20
N GLY A 119 5.10 33.68 1.93
CA GLY A 119 3.71 33.26 1.69
C GLY A 119 3.56 32.07 0.74
N ASP A 120 4.67 31.51 0.24
CA ASP A 120 4.66 30.23 -0.47
C ASP A 120 4.41 29.08 0.52
N LEU A 121 3.28 28.39 0.34
CA LEU A 121 2.84 27.27 1.16
C LEU A 121 3.01 25.92 0.46
N GLU A 122 3.59 25.86 -0.74
CA GLU A 122 3.72 24.64 -1.53
C GLU A 122 4.43 23.53 -0.75
N TYR A 123 5.58 23.85 -0.12
CA TYR A 123 6.31 22.88 0.69
C TYR A 123 5.58 22.42 1.95
N ARG A 124 4.67 23.24 2.49
CA ARG A 124 3.81 22.84 3.62
C ARG A 124 2.59 22.06 3.16
N ALA A 125 2.16 22.21 1.91
CA ALA A 125 1.05 21.45 1.34
C ALA A 125 1.43 19.99 1.12
N ALA A 126 2.65 19.72 0.63
CA ALA A 126 3.11 18.37 0.27
C ALA A 126 2.96 17.30 1.38
N PRO A 127 3.28 17.57 2.68
CA PRO A 127 2.98 16.62 3.74
C PRO A 127 1.49 16.26 3.89
N PHE A 128 0.58 17.22 3.68
CA PHE A 128 -0.86 16.94 3.74
C PHE A 128 -1.36 16.16 2.54
N GLU A 129 -0.79 16.40 1.35
CA GLU A 129 -1.06 15.61 0.16
C GLU A 129 -0.59 14.16 0.37
N PHE A 130 0.61 13.96 0.92
CA PHE A 130 1.09 12.64 1.31
C PHE A 130 0.13 11.97 2.31
N LEU A 131 -0.31 12.70 3.34
CA LEU A 131 -1.25 12.19 4.33
C LEU A 131 -2.58 11.76 3.67
N ASN A 132 -3.09 12.59 2.75
CA ASN A 132 -4.32 12.33 2.03
C ASN A 132 -4.24 11.11 1.12
N GLU A 133 -3.12 10.90 0.43
CA GLU A 133 -2.98 9.82 -0.54
C GLU A 133 -2.49 8.52 0.09
N LYS A 134 -1.38 8.57 0.83
CA LYS A 134 -0.68 7.37 1.31
C LYS A 134 -1.33 6.81 2.57
N VAL A 135 -1.62 7.67 3.55
CA VAL A 135 -2.23 7.20 4.80
C VAL A 135 -3.68 6.75 4.58
N ALA A 136 -4.43 7.35 3.65
CA ALA A 136 -5.76 6.87 3.27
C ALA A 136 -5.76 5.43 2.75
N VAL A 137 -4.70 5.01 2.05
CA VAL A 137 -4.52 3.62 1.61
C VAL A 137 -4.23 2.69 2.80
N GLN A 138 -3.42 3.15 3.77
CA GLN A 138 -3.13 2.37 4.98
C GLN A 138 -4.38 2.20 5.85
N VAL A 139 -5.21 3.23 5.99
CA VAL A 139 -6.46 3.17 6.76
C VAL A 139 -7.38 2.05 6.28
N ARG A 140 -7.53 1.86 4.97
CA ARG A 140 -8.38 0.80 4.40
C ARG A 140 -7.82 -0.61 4.63
N GLN A 141 -6.55 -0.73 4.99
CA GLN A 141 -5.87 -1.99 5.32
C GLN A 141 -5.87 -2.29 6.82
N VAL A 142 -6.24 -1.34 7.68
CA VAL A 142 -6.32 -1.58 9.13
C VAL A 142 -7.42 -2.61 9.41
N PRO A 143 -7.12 -3.67 10.20
CA PRO A 143 -8.11 -4.68 10.55
C PRO A 143 -9.28 -4.13 11.37
N LEU A 144 -10.48 -4.55 10.97
CA LEU A 144 -11.77 -4.24 11.60
C LEU A 144 -12.32 -5.42 12.41
N THR A 145 -11.68 -6.58 12.32
CA THR A 145 -11.94 -7.75 13.15
C THR A 145 -10.72 -8.06 14.02
N GLU A 146 -10.94 -8.69 15.17
CA GLU A 146 -9.90 -8.90 16.17
C GLU A 146 -8.85 -9.91 15.67
N LYS A 147 -7.56 -9.54 15.70
CA LYS A 147 -6.45 -10.37 15.21
C LYS A 147 -6.15 -11.60 16.08
N THR A 148 -6.52 -11.58 17.36
CA THR A 148 -6.30 -12.70 18.30
C THR A 148 -7.37 -13.78 18.14
N ALA A 149 -8.60 -13.38 17.80
CA ALA A 149 -9.74 -14.28 17.60
C ALA A 149 -9.98 -14.64 16.12
N THR A 150 -9.39 -13.89 15.18
CA THR A 150 -9.61 -14.04 13.74
C THR A 150 -8.34 -13.76 12.94
N ARG A 151 -8.38 -13.86 11.61
CA ARG A 151 -7.26 -13.46 10.73
C ARG A 151 -7.04 -11.93 10.66
N GLY A 152 -7.96 -11.13 11.22
CA GLY A 152 -7.91 -9.67 11.17
C GLY A 152 -8.22 -9.13 9.78
N TYR A 153 -9.51 -8.98 9.46
CA TYR A 153 -9.96 -8.52 8.15
C TYR A 153 -10.19 -7.01 8.14
N SER A 154 -9.66 -6.35 7.11
CA SER A 154 -9.76 -4.91 6.91
C SER A 154 -11.01 -4.52 6.12
N TRP A 155 -11.18 -3.21 5.88
CA TRP A 155 -12.23 -2.71 5.01
C TRP A 155 -12.09 -3.21 3.56
N LEU A 156 -10.85 -3.32 3.04
CA LEU A 156 -10.62 -3.91 1.72
C LEU A 156 -11.07 -5.37 1.66
N LYS A 157 -10.76 -6.16 2.70
CA LYS A 157 -11.21 -7.55 2.80
C LYS A 157 -12.72 -7.67 2.92
N TRP A 158 -13.37 -6.71 3.59
CA TRP A 158 -14.83 -6.64 3.55
C TRP A 158 -15.35 -6.38 2.14
N GLN A 159 -14.78 -5.43 1.39
CA GLN A 159 -15.22 -5.14 0.02
C GLN A 159 -15.05 -6.37 -0.89
N GLU A 160 -13.87 -7.00 -0.88
CA GLU A 160 -13.60 -8.25 -1.60
C GLU A 160 -14.64 -9.32 -1.24
N SER A 161 -14.98 -9.47 0.06
CA SER A 161 -15.98 -10.43 0.50
C SER A 161 -17.38 -10.17 -0.07
N ARG A 162 -17.74 -8.91 -0.30
CA ARG A 162 -19.02 -8.55 -0.91
C ARG A 162 -19.04 -8.78 -2.41
N GLU A 163 -17.89 -8.74 -3.09
CA GLU A 163 -17.79 -9.09 -4.50
C GLU A 163 -17.92 -10.60 -4.73
N VAL A 164 -17.45 -11.43 -3.77
CA VAL A 164 -17.70 -12.88 -3.76
C VAL A 164 -19.17 -13.18 -3.42
N GLY A 165 -19.75 -12.43 -2.49
CA GLY A 165 -21.15 -12.52 -2.09
C GLY A 165 -21.47 -13.73 -1.20
N PHE A 166 -22.76 -13.89 -0.88
CA PHE A 166 -23.24 -14.99 -0.05
C PHE A 166 -23.59 -16.22 -0.92
N GLU A 167 -23.48 -17.41 -0.34
CA GLU A 167 -24.01 -18.64 -0.96
C GLU A 167 -25.52 -18.51 -1.22
N ALA A 168 -26.24 -17.79 -0.37
CA ALA A 168 -27.66 -17.49 -0.56
C ALA A 168 -27.92 -16.68 -1.85
N ASP A 169 -26.98 -15.85 -2.30
CA ASP A 169 -27.13 -14.99 -3.49
C ASP A 169 -27.02 -15.78 -4.80
N THR A 170 -26.53 -17.03 -4.73
CA THR A 170 -26.53 -17.99 -5.85
C THR A 170 -27.95 -18.45 -6.19
N ARG A 171 -28.96 -18.15 -5.36
CA ARG A 171 -30.35 -18.54 -5.62
C ARG A 171 -31.16 -17.37 -6.14
N ASN A 172 -32.07 -17.64 -7.08
CA ASN A 172 -33.01 -16.66 -7.60
C ASN A 172 -34.23 -16.49 -6.68
N SER A 173 -35.16 -15.60 -7.05
CA SER A 173 -36.39 -15.33 -6.28
C SER A 173 -37.32 -16.54 -6.11
N TYR A 174 -37.16 -17.58 -6.92
CA TYR A 174 -37.93 -18.82 -6.86
C TYR A 174 -37.23 -19.93 -6.06
N GLY A 175 -36.01 -19.67 -5.57
CA GLY A 175 -35.20 -20.61 -4.81
C GLY A 175 -34.33 -21.55 -5.65
N ASP A 176 -34.39 -21.42 -6.98
CA ASP A 176 -33.54 -22.20 -7.89
C ASP A 176 -32.13 -21.62 -7.91
N VAL A 177 -31.13 -22.49 -8.09
CA VAL A 177 -29.72 -22.10 -8.21
C VAL A 177 -29.50 -21.46 -9.59
N ASP A 178 -28.93 -20.26 -9.56
CA ASP A 178 -28.36 -19.56 -10.71
C ASP A 178 -26.93 -20.10 -10.90
N GLU A 179 -26.79 -21.01 -11.86
CA GLU A 179 -25.54 -21.75 -12.11
C GLU A 179 -24.38 -20.81 -12.51
N ASP A 180 -24.67 -19.67 -13.14
CA ASP A 180 -23.66 -18.68 -13.52
C ASP A 180 -23.09 -17.98 -12.27
N ARG A 181 -23.96 -17.57 -11.33
CA ARG A 181 -23.53 -16.97 -10.06
C ARG A 181 -22.77 -17.97 -9.20
N ARG A 182 -23.27 -19.20 -9.14
CA ARG A 182 -22.62 -20.29 -8.41
C ARG A 182 -21.24 -20.59 -8.99
N SER A 183 -21.12 -20.74 -10.30
CA SER A 183 -19.84 -21.00 -10.97
C SER A 183 -18.84 -19.87 -10.72
N ARG A 184 -19.26 -18.61 -10.80
CA ARG A 184 -18.39 -17.45 -10.49
C ARG A 184 -17.94 -17.47 -9.02
N ARG A 185 -18.83 -17.80 -8.08
CA ARG A 185 -18.48 -17.92 -6.66
C ARG A 185 -17.50 -19.08 -6.42
N GLU A 186 -17.73 -20.24 -7.02
CA GLU A 186 -16.84 -21.40 -6.92
C GLU A 186 -15.45 -21.09 -7.50
N GLU A 187 -15.34 -20.37 -8.62
CA GLU A 187 -14.07 -19.90 -9.18
C GLU A 187 -13.30 -19.02 -8.18
N ARG A 188 -13.96 -18.00 -7.61
CA ARG A 188 -13.36 -17.14 -6.57
C ARG A 188 -12.92 -17.91 -5.34
N LEU A 189 -13.70 -18.91 -4.92
CA LEU A 189 -13.34 -19.78 -3.80
C LEU A 189 -12.11 -20.63 -4.11
N THR A 190 -11.96 -21.12 -5.34
CA THR A 190 -10.75 -21.85 -5.74
C THR A 190 -9.51 -20.95 -5.78
N GLU A 191 -9.69 -19.65 -6.01
CA GLU A 191 -8.65 -18.62 -5.89
C GLU A 191 -8.32 -18.28 -4.42
N GLY A 192 -9.07 -18.81 -3.45
CA GLY A 192 -8.87 -18.53 -2.02
C GLY A 192 -9.48 -17.21 -1.55
N ALA A 193 -10.40 -16.63 -2.33
CA ALA A 193 -11.07 -15.38 -1.98
C ALA A 193 -11.89 -15.51 -0.69
N LEU A 194 -11.87 -14.45 0.12
CA LEU A 194 -12.67 -14.36 1.34
C LEU A 194 -14.16 -14.26 1.00
N THR A 195 -15.00 -15.09 1.62
CA THR A 195 -16.45 -15.01 1.44
C THR A 195 -17.14 -14.01 2.36
N ALA A 196 -18.33 -13.56 1.98
CA ALA A 196 -19.17 -12.71 2.83
C ALA A 196 -19.47 -13.37 4.19
N GLU A 197 -19.73 -14.68 4.20
CA GLU A 197 -19.99 -15.44 5.43
C GLU A 197 -18.76 -15.52 6.35
N GLU A 198 -17.57 -15.73 5.80
CA GLU A 198 -16.34 -15.81 6.59
C GLU A 198 -16.00 -14.46 7.23
N PHE A 199 -16.19 -13.37 6.49
CA PHE A 199 -16.04 -12.03 7.04
C PHE A 199 -17.05 -11.79 8.17
N ASP A 200 -18.34 -12.07 7.91
CA ASP A 200 -19.42 -11.81 8.89
C ASP A 200 -19.24 -12.67 10.15
N ALA A 201 -18.79 -13.91 10.01
CA ALA A 201 -18.46 -14.78 11.14
C ALA A 201 -17.25 -14.26 11.93
N ALA A 202 -16.24 -13.66 11.26
CA ALA A 202 -15.11 -13.04 11.94
C ALA A 202 -15.52 -11.75 12.67
N ALA A 203 -16.39 -10.94 12.06
CA ALA A 203 -16.97 -9.76 12.71
C ALA A 203 -17.76 -10.18 13.95
N ALA A 204 -18.63 -11.19 13.85
CA ALA A 204 -19.39 -11.71 14.99
C ALA A 204 -18.50 -12.19 16.15
N ARG A 205 -17.36 -12.85 15.84
CA ARG A 205 -16.37 -13.25 16.87
C ARG A 205 -15.62 -12.08 17.50
N SER A 206 -15.65 -10.91 16.86
CA SER A 206 -15.02 -9.67 17.34
C SER A 206 -16.02 -8.77 18.07
N GLU A 207 -17.30 -9.19 18.19
CA GLU A 207 -18.31 -8.49 18.97
C GLU A 207 -17.97 -8.54 20.46
N GLY A 208 -18.18 -7.42 21.17
CA GLY A 208 -17.85 -7.30 22.59
C GLY A 208 -17.05 -6.06 22.90
N GLU A 209 -16.05 -6.18 23.78
CA GLU A 209 -15.16 -5.08 24.17
C GLU A 209 -14.36 -4.55 22.99
N PHE A 210 -13.79 -5.45 22.17
CA PHE A 210 -13.06 -5.08 20.96
C PHE A 210 -13.90 -4.22 20.01
N GLY A 211 -15.08 -4.71 19.61
CA GLY A 211 -15.96 -3.98 18.68
C GLY A 211 -16.40 -2.60 19.21
N GLN A 212 -16.69 -2.47 20.52
CA GLN A 212 -17.02 -1.17 21.12
C GLN A 212 -15.82 -0.23 21.17
N ALA A 213 -14.64 -0.73 21.55
CA ALA A 213 -13.42 0.06 21.59
C ALA A 213 -13.06 0.55 20.18
N LEU A 214 -13.12 -0.33 19.18
CA LEU A 214 -12.87 0.01 17.78
C LEU A 214 -13.86 1.06 17.27
N LEU A 215 -15.16 0.92 17.55
CA LEU A 215 -16.17 1.92 17.18
C LEU A 215 -15.85 3.30 17.76
N GLY A 216 -15.48 3.35 19.05
CA GLY A 216 -15.06 4.59 19.69
C GLY A 216 -13.82 5.20 19.05
N THR A 217 -12.78 4.40 18.80
CA THR A 217 -11.51 4.87 18.24
C THR A 217 -11.66 5.36 16.79
N VAL A 218 -12.35 4.60 15.93
CA VAL A 218 -12.61 5.03 14.55
C VAL A 218 -13.46 6.31 14.51
N GLY A 219 -14.42 6.45 15.44
CA GLY A 219 -15.17 7.70 15.63
C GLY A 219 -14.28 8.89 15.96
N ARG A 220 -13.31 8.73 16.88
CA ARG A 220 -12.33 9.77 17.20
C ARG A 220 -11.39 10.08 16.03
N CYS A 221 -10.99 9.09 15.23
CA CYS A 221 -10.24 9.33 14.00
C CYS A 221 -11.04 10.19 13.01
N ARG A 222 -12.33 9.90 12.81
CA ARG A 222 -13.21 10.67 11.93
C ARG A 222 -13.28 12.13 12.36
N ASP A 223 -13.47 12.36 13.65
CA ASP A 223 -13.52 13.72 14.19
C ASP A 223 -12.14 14.40 14.12
N GLY A 224 -11.05 13.64 14.34
CA GLY A 224 -9.67 14.11 14.18
C GLY A 224 -9.35 14.58 12.76
N VAL A 225 -9.81 13.88 11.72
CA VAL A 225 -9.66 14.34 10.32
C VAL A 225 -10.38 15.66 10.10
N ARG A 226 -11.57 15.86 10.67
CA ARG A 226 -12.32 17.12 10.57
C ARG A 226 -11.61 18.27 11.26
N VAL A 227 -11.07 18.03 12.45
CA VAL A 227 -10.27 19.02 13.20
C VAL A 227 -9.04 19.42 12.39
N LEU A 228 -8.28 18.44 11.88
CA LEU A 228 -7.11 18.71 11.04
C LEU A 228 -7.48 19.50 9.78
N ALA A 229 -8.55 19.11 9.07
CA ALA A 229 -9.00 19.81 7.88
C ALA A 229 -9.43 21.25 8.16
N ALA A 230 -10.06 21.52 9.32
CA ALA A 230 -10.39 22.87 9.72
C ALA A 230 -9.14 23.71 10.01
N ALA A 231 -8.16 23.15 10.73
CA ALA A 231 -6.89 23.82 11.01
C ALA A 231 -6.11 24.12 9.72
N VAL A 232 -6.01 23.17 8.80
CA VAL A 232 -5.39 23.35 7.48
C VAL A 232 -6.14 24.42 6.66
N GLY A 233 -7.47 24.36 6.63
CA GLY A 233 -8.29 25.35 5.93
C GLY A 233 -8.13 26.77 6.46
N GLU A 234 -8.03 26.94 7.78
CA GLU A 234 -7.78 28.24 8.41
C GLU A 234 -6.39 28.79 8.03
N LYS A 235 -5.36 27.95 8.03
CA LYS A 235 -3.97 28.37 7.83
C LYS A 235 -3.60 28.60 6.36
N PHE A 236 -4.13 27.80 5.45
CA PHE A 236 -3.85 27.92 4.01
C PHE A 236 -4.88 28.77 3.25
N GLY A 237 -6.07 29.02 3.82
CA GLY A 237 -7.14 29.74 3.15
C GLY A 237 -7.59 29.06 1.86
N GLY A 238 -7.61 29.80 0.74
CA GLY A 238 -8.05 29.30 -0.56
C GLY A 238 -7.11 28.27 -1.22
N GLU A 239 -5.89 28.13 -0.70
CA GLU A 239 -4.84 27.24 -1.22
C GLU A 239 -4.69 25.96 -0.39
N ALA A 240 -5.69 25.64 0.44
CA ALA A 240 -5.63 24.48 1.33
C ALA A 240 -5.52 23.16 0.54
N PRO A 241 -4.53 22.30 0.86
CA PRO A 241 -4.46 20.96 0.28
C PRO A 241 -5.68 20.13 0.71
N SER A 242 -6.11 19.23 -0.17
CA SER A 242 -7.26 18.37 0.10
C SER A 242 -6.91 17.25 1.09
N LEU A 243 -7.81 16.99 2.04
CA LEU A 243 -7.79 15.81 2.93
C LEU A 243 -8.99 14.88 2.66
N ALA A 244 -9.60 14.99 1.48
CA ALA A 244 -10.84 14.30 1.15
C ALA A 244 -10.70 12.77 1.10
N GLU A 245 -9.62 12.24 0.53
CA GLU A 245 -9.42 10.79 0.39
C GLU A 245 -9.21 10.12 1.74
N LEU A 246 -8.47 10.77 2.65
CA LEU A 246 -8.34 10.31 4.02
C LEU A 246 -9.70 10.35 4.73
N GLY A 247 -10.46 11.44 4.58
CA GLY A 247 -11.81 11.55 5.12
C GLY A 247 -12.74 10.44 4.64
N VAL A 248 -12.75 10.17 3.33
CA VAL A 248 -13.54 9.09 2.72
C VAL A 248 -13.12 7.72 3.25
N ALA A 249 -11.81 7.45 3.36
CA ALA A 249 -11.30 6.19 3.89
C ALA A 249 -11.74 5.95 5.35
N VAL A 250 -11.61 6.97 6.20
CA VAL A 250 -12.01 6.88 7.62
C VAL A 250 -13.54 6.77 7.75
N GLU A 251 -14.32 7.52 6.96
CA GLU A 251 -15.79 7.44 7.01
C GLU A 251 -16.30 6.08 6.51
N ALA A 252 -15.66 5.50 5.48
CA ALA A 252 -16.00 4.16 4.99
C ALA A 252 -15.74 3.08 6.06
N CYS A 253 -14.60 3.16 6.76
CA CYS A 253 -14.30 2.27 7.88
C CYS A 253 -15.27 2.50 9.05
N HIS A 254 -15.52 3.76 9.41
CA HIS A 254 -16.47 4.12 10.46
C HIS A 254 -17.86 3.56 10.17
N GLY A 255 -18.41 3.80 8.98
CA GLY A 255 -19.74 3.34 8.60
C GLY A 255 -19.89 1.82 8.60
N LEU A 256 -18.82 1.08 8.28
CA LEU A 256 -18.81 -0.38 8.40
C LEU A 256 -18.75 -0.84 9.86
N VAL A 257 -17.82 -0.31 10.65
CA VAL A 257 -17.67 -0.61 12.09
C VAL A 257 -18.95 -0.27 12.86
N GLU A 258 -19.61 0.82 12.49
CA GLU A 258 -20.91 1.22 13.05
C GLU A 258 -22.02 0.23 12.68
N LYS A 259 -22.02 -0.30 11.45
CA LYS A 259 -22.98 -1.36 11.06
C LYS A 259 -22.74 -2.66 11.81
N LEU A 260 -21.48 -3.04 12.02
CA LEU A 260 -21.09 -4.31 12.64
C LEU A 260 -21.27 -4.29 14.16
N TYR A 261 -20.90 -3.20 14.83
CA TYR A 261 -20.72 -3.20 16.29
C TYR A 261 -21.59 -2.20 17.05
N ARG A 262 -22.45 -1.40 16.38
CA ARG A 262 -23.36 -0.51 17.11
C ARG A 262 -24.36 -1.34 17.92
N ARG A 263 -24.32 -1.21 19.25
CA ARG A 263 -25.34 -1.81 20.13
C ARG A 263 -26.67 -1.09 19.93
N VAL A 264 -27.74 -1.86 19.73
CA VAL A 264 -29.12 -1.34 19.84
C VAL A 264 -29.45 -1.23 21.33
N PRO A 265 -30.02 -0.10 21.81
CA PRO A 265 -30.29 0.13 23.23
C PRO A 265 -31.11 -0.94 23.96
N ASP A 266 -31.89 -1.77 23.26
CA ASP A 266 -32.68 -2.87 23.85
C ASP A 266 -31.83 -4.01 24.43
N GLN A 267 -30.53 -4.08 24.12
CA GLN A 267 -29.61 -5.09 24.68
C GLN A 267 -28.82 -4.61 25.91
N LEU A 268 -29.00 -3.36 26.37
CA LEU A 268 -28.38 -2.85 27.60
C LEU A 268 -29.09 -3.32 28.90
N GLY A 269 -30.20 -4.07 28.77
CA GLY A 269 -31.04 -4.50 29.90
C GLY A 269 -30.74 -5.88 30.50
N GLN A 270 -29.81 -6.66 29.94
CA GLN A 270 -29.44 -7.99 30.47
C GLN A 270 -27.92 -8.13 30.53
N LEU A 271 -27.32 -7.45 31.51
CA LEU A 271 -26.05 -7.90 32.05
C LEU A 271 -26.38 -8.85 33.22
N ASP A 272 -26.42 -10.15 32.93
CA ASP A 272 -26.36 -11.15 33.99
C ASP A 272 -25.03 -10.99 34.75
N PRO A 273 -25.02 -11.16 36.09
CA PRO A 273 -23.80 -11.00 36.88
C PRO A 273 -22.72 -11.98 36.41
N LEU A 274 -21.52 -11.45 36.16
CA LEU A 274 -20.32 -12.22 35.84
C LEU A 274 -20.09 -13.31 36.91
N ASP A 275 -20.19 -14.57 36.51
CA ASP A 275 -19.68 -15.68 37.31
C ASP A 275 -18.14 -15.58 37.44
N PRO A 276 -17.58 -15.87 38.63
CA PRO A 276 -16.15 -15.70 38.86
C PRO A 276 -15.32 -16.76 38.10
N VAL A 277 -14.29 -16.26 37.41
CA VAL A 277 -13.27 -17.01 36.66
C VAL A 277 -12.57 -18.01 37.59
N ALA A 278 -12.57 -19.29 37.21
CA ALA A 278 -11.83 -20.34 37.89
C ALA A 278 -10.31 -20.27 37.54
N PRO A 279 -9.40 -20.62 38.47
CA PRO A 279 -7.96 -20.40 38.29
C PRO A 279 -7.31 -21.40 37.33
N LEU A 280 -6.40 -20.91 36.50
CA LEU A 280 -5.47 -21.72 35.69
C LEU A 280 -4.26 -22.13 36.54
N ASP A 281 -3.97 -23.43 36.60
CA ASP A 281 -2.71 -23.95 37.13
C ASP A 281 -1.62 -24.02 36.03
N PRO A 282 -0.35 -23.73 36.35
CA PRO A 282 0.75 -23.63 35.38
C PRO A 282 1.56 -24.93 35.29
N LEU A 283 2.20 -25.16 34.12
CA LEU A 283 3.57 -25.68 33.90
C LEU A 283 3.68 -26.50 32.61
N ALA A 284 4.52 -26.03 31.68
CA ALA A 284 5.49 -26.85 30.96
C ALA A 284 6.50 -25.95 30.23
N GLN A 285 7.76 -26.04 30.65
CA GLN A 285 8.93 -25.40 30.05
C GLN A 285 9.54 -26.23 28.91
N SER A 286 10.37 -25.56 28.11
CA SER A 286 11.53 -26.00 27.31
C SER A 286 11.37 -25.71 25.80
N GLY A 287 12.36 -25.14 25.08
CA GLY A 287 13.73 -24.82 25.42
C GLY A 287 14.34 -23.80 24.44
N GLN A 288 15.53 -23.33 24.83
CA GLN A 288 16.35 -22.28 24.20
C GLN A 288 17.01 -22.72 22.89
N SER A 289 17.22 -21.76 21.98
CA SER A 289 18.49 -21.58 21.25
C SER A 289 18.53 -20.22 20.56
N ASP A 290 19.65 -19.52 20.70
CA ASP A 290 20.02 -18.23 20.10
C ASP A 290 21.52 -18.36 19.71
N PRO A 291 22.16 -17.40 19.00
CA PRO A 291 22.06 -17.11 17.57
C PRO A 291 23.43 -17.24 16.86
N SER A 292 23.46 -17.13 15.53
CA SER A 292 24.71 -16.94 14.76
C SER A 292 24.55 -15.86 13.68
N GLU A 293 25.50 -14.93 13.68
CA GLU A 293 25.65 -13.73 12.85
C GLU A 293 26.75 -13.95 11.76
N PRO A 294 27.14 -12.96 10.92
CA PRO A 294 26.90 -12.94 9.47
C PRO A 294 28.17 -13.08 8.60
N SER A 295 28.00 -13.14 7.28
CA SER A 295 29.12 -13.00 6.32
C SER A 295 28.67 -12.31 5.03
N ASP A 296 29.49 -11.34 4.62
CA ASP A 296 29.37 -10.38 3.50
C ASP A 296 30.50 -10.67 2.46
N PRO A 297 30.69 -9.91 1.36
CA PRO A 297 29.93 -9.84 0.10
C PRO A 297 30.76 -10.28 -1.14
N SER A 298 30.11 -10.54 -2.28
CA SER A 298 30.77 -10.49 -3.60
C SER A 298 29.80 -10.22 -4.77
N ASP A 299 29.97 -9.01 -5.32
CA ASP A 299 29.83 -8.38 -6.66
C ASP A 299 29.50 -9.24 -7.92
N PRO A 300 29.19 -8.64 -9.11
CA PRO A 300 27.82 -8.44 -9.62
C PRO A 300 27.65 -8.98 -11.07
N SER A 301 26.51 -9.55 -11.44
CA SER A 301 26.12 -9.69 -12.86
C SER A 301 24.63 -9.89 -13.05
N ASP A 302 24.05 -9.07 -13.93
CA ASP A 302 22.79 -9.22 -14.69
C ASP A 302 21.45 -8.85 -13.99
N PRO A 303 20.74 -7.78 -14.42
CA PRO A 303 19.52 -7.30 -13.78
C PRO A 303 18.24 -7.69 -14.56
N SER A 304 17.44 -8.60 -13.99
CA SER A 304 15.98 -8.66 -14.22
C SER A 304 15.25 -9.31 -13.01
N ASP A 305 14.22 -8.62 -12.51
CA ASP A 305 13.23 -8.91 -11.43
C ASP A 305 13.11 -10.38 -10.91
N PRO A 306 13.18 -10.68 -9.58
CA PRO A 306 13.15 -12.03 -9.00
C PRO A 306 11.79 -12.66 -8.76
N SER A 307 10.68 -11.91 -8.70
CA SER A 307 9.37 -12.55 -8.46
C SER A 307 8.78 -13.12 -9.75
N ALA A 308 9.17 -12.51 -10.86
CA ALA A 308 8.98 -13.02 -12.20
C ALA A 308 10.14 -13.92 -12.65
N ALA A 309 11.36 -13.79 -12.11
CA ALA A 309 12.52 -14.59 -12.51
C ALA A 309 12.29 -16.10 -12.57
N PRO A 310 11.65 -16.77 -11.57
CA PRO A 310 11.44 -18.21 -11.65
C PRO A 310 10.46 -18.57 -12.77
N ILE A 311 9.35 -17.84 -12.90
CA ILE A 311 8.34 -18.10 -13.94
C ILE A 311 8.88 -17.75 -15.33
N TRP A 312 9.68 -16.68 -15.44
CA TRP A 312 10.32 -16.23 -16.67
C TRP A 312 11.44 -17.19 -17.11
N SER A 313 12.31 -17.62 -16.19
CA SER A 313 13.37 -18.57 -16.49
C SER A 313 12.82 -19.94 -16.87
N GLU A 314 11.76 -20.40 -16.20
CA GLU A 314 11.05 -21.62 -16.55
C GLU A 314 10.36 -21.48 -17.92
N ALA A 315 9.64 -20.39 -18.18
CA ALA A 315 9.00 -20.13 -19.48
C ALA A 315 10.04 -20.03 -20.60
N LEU A 316 11.19 -19.43 -20.33
CA LEU A 316 12.29 -19.31 -21.29
C LEU A 316 12.92 -20.66 -21.59
N ALA A 317 13.21 -21.48 -20.56
CA ALA A 317 13.75 -22.82 -20.73
C ALA A 317 12.80 -23.72 -21.52
N MET A 318 11.49 -23.63 -21.26
CA MET A 318 10.46 -24.33 -22.03
C MET A 318 10.42 -23.87 -23.49
N ALA A 319 10.51 -22.56 -23.75
CA ALA A 319 10.55 -22.02 -25.10
C ALA A 319 11.81 -22.45 -25.86
N GLU A 320 12.98 -22.46 -25.21
CA GLU A 320 14.25 -22.95 -25.78
C GLU A 320 14.22 -24.47 -26.04
N ALA A 321 13.47 -25.23 -25.24
CA ALA A 321 13.18 -26.65 -25.48
C ALA A 321 12.13 -26.90 -26.58
N GLY A 322 11.62 -25.85 -27.24
CA GLY A 322 10.62 -25.94 -28.32
C GLY A 322 9.17 -26.05 -27.85
N GLN A 323 8.91 -25.89 -26.54
CA GLN A 323 7.60 -25.98 -25.89
C GLN A 323 6.97 -24.58 -25.69
N LEU A 324 6.91 -23.79 -26.76
CA LEU A 324 6.43 -22.40 -26.70
C LEU A 324 4.96 -22.30 -26.23
N GLN A 325 4.11 -23.23 -26.67
CA GLN A 325 2.69 -23.20 -26.34
C GLN A 325 2.47 -23.46 -24.85
N GLU A 326 3.22 -24.41 -24.28
CA GLU A 326 3.19 -24.73 -22.87
C GLU A 326 3.76 -23.60 -22.00
N ALA A 327 4.84 -22.95 -22.46
CA ALA A 327 5.43 -21.79 -21.81
C ALA A 327 4.45 -20.60 -21.75
N LEU A 328 3.79 -20.28 -22.87
CA LEU A 328 2.78 -19.22 -22.93
C LEU A 328 1.54 -19.58 -22.09
N ALA A 329 1.10 -20.84 -22.12
CA ALA A 329 -0.02 -21.29 -21.30
C ALA A 329 0.28 -21.21 -19.80
N MET A 330 1.53 -21.46 -19.38
CA MET A 330 1.96 -21.26 -18.01
C MET A 330 1.89 -19.79 -17.60
N LEU A 331 2.46 -18.90 -18.41
CA LEU A 331 2.40 -17.45 -18.14
C LEU A 331 0.97 -16.92 -18.11
N LEU A 332 0.10 -17.39 -19.01
CA LEU A 332 -1.32 -17.02 -19.02
C LEU A 332 -2.06 -17.50 -17.76
N ARG A 333 -1.78 -18.71 -17.28
CA ARG A 333 -2.36 -19.21 -16.01
C ARG A 333 -1.92 -18.33 -14.84
N SER A 334 -0.62 -18.02 -14.75
CA SER A 334 -0.10 -17.12 -13.71
C SER A 334 -0.68 -15.71 -13.82
N CYS A 335 -0.88 -15.21 -15.04
CA CYS A 335 -1.56 -13.94 -15.29
C CYS A 335 -3.01 -13.97 -14.78
N ASN A 336 -3.73 -15.07 -15.01
CA ASN A 336 -5.13 -15.16 -14.61
C ASN A 336 -5.29 -15.39 -13.10
N SER A 337 -4.35 -16.07 -12.45
CA SER A 337 -4.36 -16.29 -11.00
C SER A 337 -3.83 -15.10 -10.18
N SER A 338 -3.32 -14.06 -10.82
CA SER A 338 -2.75 -12.90 -10.13
C SER A 338 -3.86 -11.93 -9.69
N GLU A 339 -4.00 -11.76 -8.38
CA GLU A 339 -5.03 -10.90 -7.75
C GLU A 339 -4.78 -9.40 -7.98
N SER A 340 -3.53 -9.01 -8.21
CA SER A 340 -3.10 -7.62 -8.40
C SER A 340 -3.11 -7.24 -9.89
N THR A 341 -3.81 -6.16 -10.26
CA THR A 341 -3.78 -5.61 -11.63
C THR A 341 -2.35 -5.25 -12.07
N ARG A 342 -1.53 -4.75 -11.14
CA ARG A 342 -0.12 -4.45 -11.39
C ARG A 342 0.65 -5.70 -11.79
N ASP A 343 0.46 -6.80 -11.08
CA ASP A 343 1.17 -8.06 -11.33
C ASP A 343 0.65 -8.78 -12.58
N ARG A 344 -0.65 -8.68 -12.87
CA ARG A 344 -1.22 -9.11 -14.16
C ARG A 344 -0.54 -8.40 -15.32
N ASN A 345 -0.40 -7.08 -15.25
CA ASN A 345 0.23 -6.31 -16.31
C ASN A 345 1.73 -6.59 -16.46
N ARG A 346 2.42 -6.91 -15.37
CA ARG A 346 3.81 -7.41 -15.42
C ARG A 346 3.90 -8.75 -16.13
N ILE A 347 3.03 -9.72 -15.82
CA ILE A 347 3.04 -11.02 -16.49
C ILE A 347 2.65 -10.89 -17.97
N ARG A 348 1.72 -9.99 -18.31
CA ARG A 348 1.41 -9.65 -19.71
C ARG A 348 2.62 -9.12 -20.47
N LEU A 349 3.46 -8.30 -19.84
CA LEU A 349 4.72 -7.86 -20.42
C LEU A 349 5.68 -9.04 -20.63
N LEU A 350 5.78 -9.99 -19.69
CA LEU A 350 6.60 -11.20 -19.87
C LEU A 350 6.13 -12.04 -21.07
N ILE A 351 4.81 -12.22 -21.22
CA ILE A 351 4.23 -12.91 -22.39
C ILE A 351 4.66 -12.22 -23.69
N ALA A 352 4.52 -10.90 -23.76
CA ALA A 352 4.94 -10.13 -24.93
C ALA A 352 6.45 -10.25 -25.20
N ARG A 353 7.30 -10.21 -24.16
CA ARG A 353 8.75 -10.37 -24.27
C ARG A 353 9.16 -11.77 -24.73
N LEU A 354 8.46 -12.81 -24.30
CA LEU A 354 8.71 -14.18 -24.76
C LEU A 354 8.39 -14.32 -26.25
N CYS A 355 7.25 -13.77 -26.68
CA CYS A 355 6.86 -13.71 -28.09
C CYS A 355 7.90 -12.98 -28.95
N LEU A 356 8.42 -11.84 -28.48
CA LEU A 356 9.50 -11.10 -29.13
C LEU A 356 10.78 -11.94 -29.27
N LYS A 357 11.21 -12.62 -28.20
CA LYS A 357 12.44 -13.42 -28.18
C LYS A 357 12.39 -14.59 -29.15
N VAL A 358 11.21 -15.17 -29.37
CA VAL A 358 10.98 -16.26 -30.33
C VAL A 358 10.67 -15.74 -31.76
N GLY A 359 10.67 -14.42 -31.96
CA GLY A 359 10.44 -13.80 -33.27
C GLY A 359 8.97 -13.74 -33.71
N ARG A 360 8.02 -13.96 -32.79
CA ARG A 360 6.57 -13.89 -33.02
C ARG A 360 6.01 -12.53 -32.63
N MET A 361 6.42 -11.51 -33.37
CA MET A 361 6.06 -10.11 -33.14
C MET A 361 4.56 -9.85 -33.36
N ASP A 362 3.92 -10.67 -34.21
CA ASP A 362 2.48 -10.67 -34.45
C ASP A 362 1.66 -10.96 -33.18
N LEU A 363 2.19 -11.78 -32.27
CA LEU A 363 1.55 -12.10 -31.00
C LEU A 363 1.88 -11.08 -29.89
N ALA A 364 3.06 -10.47 -29.95
CA ALA A 364 3.50 -9.49 -28.95
C ALA A 364 2.79 -8.14 -29.11
N ARG A 365 2.60 -7.68 -30.36
CA ARG A 365 2.12 -6.33 -30.67
C ARG A 365 0.77 -5.98 -30.03
N PRO A 366 -0.30 -6.80 -30.12
CA PRO A 366 -1.60 -6.45 -29.52
C PRO A 366 -1.52 -6.31 -27.99
N ILE A 367 -0.71 -7.13 -27.33
CA ILE A 367 -0.52 -7.07 -25.87
C ILE A 367 0.18 -5.76 -25.49
N LEU A 368 1.19 -5.36 -26.26
CA LEU A 368 1.96 -4.14 -26.03
C LEU A 368 1.15 -2.88 -26.36
N GLU A 369 0.28 -2.92 -27.37
CA GLU A 369 -0.67 -1.84 -27.67
C GLU A 369 -1.63 -1.60 -26.51
N GLU A 370 -2.19 -2.66 -25.91
CA GLU A 370 -3.06 -2.54 -24.74
C GLU A 370 -2.31 -2.04 -23.49
N LEU A 371 -1.08 -2.54 -23.25
CA LEU A 371 -0.27 -2.07 -22.13
C LEU A 371 0.14 -0.61 -22.30
N HIS A 372 0.48 -0.19 -23.52
CA HIS A 372 0.81 1.20 -23.82
C HIS A 372 -0.40 2.12 -23.67
N GLY A 373 -1.57 1.73 -24.20
CA GLY A 373 -2.81 2.48 -24.03
C GLY A 373 -3.17 2.69 -22.55
N MET A 374 -3.03 1.64 -21.74
CA MET A 374 -3.24 1.72 -20.31
C MET A 374 -2.26 2.67 -19.60
N ILE A 375 -0.98 2.70 -20.02
CA ILE A 375 0.01 3.66 -19.49
C ILE A 375 -0.48 5.09 -19.71
N GLU A 376 -0.96 5.41 -20.91
CA GLU A 376 -1.48 6.75 -21.25
C GLU A 376 -2.76 7.08 -20.48
N GLU A 377 -3.73 6.16 -20.47
CA GLU A 377 -5.07 6.38 -19.91
C GLU A 377 -5.05 6.57 -18.38
N LEU A 378 -4.18 5.84 -17.69
CA LEU A 378 -4.08 5.87 -16.23
C LEU A 378 -2.93 6.77 -15.73
N HIS A 379 -2.21 7.43 -16.64
CA HIS A 379 -1.05 8.27 -16.35
C HIS A 379 -0.05 7.59 -15.40
N LEU A 380 0.31 6.35 -15.74
CA LEU A 380 1.14 5.48 -14.90
C LEU A 380 2.53 6.08 -14.63
N GLU A 381 3.00 7.04 -15.43
CA GLU A 381 4.28 7.73 -15.22
C GLU A 381 4.37 8.47 -13.88
N ARG A 382 3.24 8.77 -13.24
CA ARG A 382 3.22 9.48 -11.97
C ARG A 382 3.50 8.59 -10.76
N TRP A 383 3.28 7.28 -10.87
CA TRP A 383 3.24 6.39 -9.70
C TRP A 383 3.75 4.97 -9.93
N GLU A 384 3.92 4.54 -11.19
CA GLU A 384 4.45 3.23 -11.54
C GLU A 384 5.97 3.29 -11.78
N SER A 385 6.63 2.13 -11.76
CA SER A 385 8.09 2.09 -11.94
C SER A 385 8.49 2.65 -13.32
N PRO A 386 9.36 3.68 -13.38
CA PRO A 386 9.81 4.24 -14.66
C PRO A 386 10.58 3.20 -15.48
N LEU A 387 11.25 2.24 -14.83
CA LEU A 387 11.94 1.13 -15.48
C LEU A 387 10.95 0.16 -16.15
N TRP A 388 9.85 -0.18 -15.47
CA TRP A 388 8.81 -1.03 -16.05
C TRP A 388 8.14 -0.36 -17.25
N ILE A 389 7.80 0.92 -17.12
CA ILE A 389 7.26 1.71 -18.24
C ILE A 389 8.26 1.69 -19.40
N ALA A 390 9.53 1.97 -19.14
CA ALA A 390 10.58 1.89 -20.16
C ALA A 390 10.65 0.51 -20.82
N GLU A 391 10.45 -0.61 -20.09
CA GLU A 391 10.40 -1.95 -20.66
C GLU A 391 9.22 -2.16 -21.61
N VAL A 392 8.03 -1.66 -21.25
CA VAL A 392 6.83 -1.76 -22.10
C VAL A 392 7.05 -0.95 -23.38
N LEU A 393 7.53 0.29 -23.25
CA LEU A 393 7.80 1.16 -24.40
C LEU A 393 8.91 0.58 -25.29
N ASP A 394 9.95 -0.02 -24.70
CA ASP A 394 11.06 -0.68 -25.39
C ASP A 394 10.58 -1.90 -26.19
N ALA A 395 9.84 -2.81 -25.55
CA ALA A 395 9.27 -3.98 -26.22
C ALA A 395 8.31 -3.57 -27.35
N TYR A 396 7.52 -2.51 -27.14
CA TYR A 396 6.64 -1.99 -28.18
C TYR A 396 7.43 -1.35 -29.33
N TYR A 397 8.47 -0.59 -29.02
CA TYR A 397 9.37 -0.02 -30.00
C TYR A 397 10.02 -1.11 -30.88
N GLN A 398 10.47 -2.23 -30.29
CA GLN A 398 11.01 -3.38 -31.04
C GLN A 398 9.99 -3.98 -32.02
N CYS A 399 8.70 -4.07 -31.64
CA CYS A 399 7.64 -4.51 -32.55
C CYS A 399 7.46 -3.56 -33.74
N LEU A 400 7.56 -2.25 -33.50
CA LEU A 400 7.44 -1.24 -34.55
C LEU A 400 8.65 -1.25 -35.50
N GLN A 401 9.84 -1.61 -35.03
CA GLN A 401 11.02 -1.68 -35.91
C GLN A 401 11.02 -2.86 -36.90
N ALA A 402 10.06 -3.78 -36.78
CA ALA A 402 10.00 -4.97 -37.61
C ALA A 402 8.98 -4.82 -38.76
N GLY A 403 9.43 -4.28 -39.89
CA GLY A 403 8.69 -4.27 -41.16
C GLY A 403 8.54 -2.89 -41.80
N ASP A 404 7.87 -2.85 -42.96
CA ASP A 404 7.48 -1.59 -43.61
C ASP A 404 6.32 -0.96 -42.84
N LEU A 405 6.64 0.03 -42.02
CA LEU A 405 5.67 0.71 -41.16
C LEU A 405 4.74 1.66 -41.94
N PRO A 406 3.44 1.66 -41.65
CA PRO A 406 2.55 2.79 -41.96
C PRO A 406 3.08 4.11 -41.39
N GLN A 407 2.69 5.24 -41.97
CA GLN A 407 3.19 6.57 -41.58
C GLN A 407 2.88 6.93 -40.11
N ASP A 408 1.77 6.43 -39.56
CA ASP A 408 1.35 6.65 -38.17
C ASP A 408 2.28 5.91 -37.18
N ASP A 409 2.67 4.67 -37.50
CA ASP A 409 3.60 3.86 -36.70
C ASP A 409 5.00 4.50 -36.63
N LEU A 410 5.43 5.23 -37.66
CA LEU A 410 6.71 5.96 -37.65
C LEU A 410 6.69 7.14 -36.68
N THR A 411 5.55 7.82 -36.56
CA THR A 411 5.39 8.95 -35.62
C THR A 411 5.36 8.44 -34.18
N LEU A 412 4.62 7.34 -33.95
CA LEU A 412 4.56 6.67 -32.66
C LEU A 412 5.95 6.15 -32.24
N SER A 413 6.67 5.46 -33.13
CA SER A 413 8.03 4.96 -32.88
C SER A 413 9.00 6.06 -32.42
N ARG A 414 8.97 7.24 -33.05
CA ARG A 414 9.77 8.41 -32.63
C ARG A 414 9.36 8.94 -31.26
N SER A 415 8.06 8.94 -30.95
CA SER A 415 7.54 9.36 -29.64
C SER A 415 7.99 8.41 -28.53
N LEU A 416 7.84 7.10 -28.75
CA LEU A 416 8.27 6.06 -27.82
C LEU A 416 9.77 6.15 -27.54
N PHE A 417 10.61 6.28 -28.57
CA PHE A 417 12.05 6.41 -28.41
C PHE A 417 12.45 7.58 -27.50
N ARG A 418 11.84 8.76 -27.70
CA ARG A 418 12.10 9.93 -26.83
C ARG A 418 11.72 9.66 -25.37
N ARG A 419 10.63 8.95 -25.14
CA ARG A 419 10.16 8.61 -23.79
C ARG A 419 11.03 7.56 -23.12
N ILE A 420 11.51 6.56 -23.87
CA ILE A 420 12.51 5.61 -23.37
C ILE A 420 13.76 6.38 -22.92
N CYS A 421 14.28 7.31 -23.73
CA CYS A 421 15.44 8.13 -23.36
C CYS A 421 15.26 8.93 -22.06
N SER A 422 14.04 9.38 -21.75
CA SER A 422 13.76 10.11 -20.51
C SER A 422 13.58 9.21 -19.28
N LEU A 423 13.17 7.96 -19.46
CA LEU A 423 12.86 7.03 -18.38
C LEU A 423 14.04 6.11 -18.04
N ASP A 424 14.70 5.58 -19.08
CA ASP A 424 15.86 4.71 -18.97
C ASP A 424 16.74 4.84 -20.22
N VAL A 425 17.80 5.64 -20.10
CA VAL A 425 18.76 5.87 -21.19
C VAL A 425 19.51 4.60 -21.60
N THR A 426 19.64 3.61 -20.71
CA THR A 426 20.39 2.38 -20.98
C THR A 426 19.69 1.51 -22.01
N LYS A 427 18.35 1.47 -21.99
CA LYS A 427 17.52 0.79 -22.99
C LYS A 427 17.49 1.50 -24.33
N ALA A 428 17.70 2.82 -24.36
CA ALA A 428 17.78 3.57 -25.60
C ALA A 428 19.11 3.35 -26.36
N MET A 429 20.18 2.99 -25.63
CA MET A 429 21.55 2.91 -26.15
C MET A 429 21.77 1.92 -27.33
N PRO A 430 21.12 0.74 -27.37
CA PRO A 430 21.27 -0.20 -28.48
C PRO A 430 20.66 0.29 -29.80
N TYR A 431 19.70 1.22 -29.75
CA TYR A 431 19.03 1.75 -30.93
C TYR A 431 19.86 2.90 -31.52
N ARG A 432 20.54 2.62 -32.63
CA ARG A 432 21.17 3.66 -33.44
C ARG A 432 20.13 4.26 -34.39
N ASN A 433 20.06 5.59 -34.42
CA ASN A 433 19.37 6.34 -35.48
C ASN A 433 19.82 5.91 -36.87
#